data_AF-A0A1G9I5I7-F1
#
_entry.id   AF-A0A1G9I5I7-F1
#
_cell.length_a   1.000
_cell.length_b   1.000
_cell.length_c   1.000
_cell.angle_alpha   90.00
_cell.angle_beta   90.00
_cell.angle_gamma   90.00
#
_symmetry.space_group_name_H-M   'P 1'
#
loop_
_entity.id
_entity.type
_entity.pdbx_description
1 polymer ?
#
loop_
_entity_poly.entity_id
_entity_poly.type
_entity_poly.pdbx_seq_one_letter_code
_entity_poly.pdbx_strand_id
1 'polypeptide(L)' 'MDVNERVCGCFNVTVKDLIKAKENGCNSVEEMIKETKMGTSCKRCKDKAELTALKVILNRLYIK' A
#
# COMPACT_ATOMS: atom_id res chain seq x y z
N MET A 1 -5.41 10.62 -5.14
CA MET A 1 -5.70 9.23 -4.75
C MET A 1 -6.48 9.28 -3.45
N ASP A 2 -7.63 8.62 -3.37
CA ASP A 2 -8.45 8.66 -2.16
C ASP A 2 -7.84 7.81 -1.05
N VAL A 3 -7.85 8.28 0.20
CA VAL A 3 -7.26 7.55 1.34
C VAL A 3 -8.03 6.27 1.67
N ASN A 4 -9.31 6.20 1.29
CA ASN A 4 -10.16 5.02 1.45
C ASN A 4 -10.14 4.14 0.20
N GLU A 5 -9.36 4.48 -0.82
CA GLU A 5 -9.21 3.63 -2.00
C GLU A 5 -8.65 2.27 -1.57
N ARG A 6 -9.38 1.22 -1.93
CA ARG A 6 -8.98 -0.16 -1.63
C ARG A 6 -7.88 -0.60 -2.59
N VAL A 7 -6.73 -0.96 -2.02
CA VAL A 7 -5.55 -1.44 -2.73
C VAL A 7 -5.59 -2.96 -2.90
N CYS A 8 -5.88 -3.70 -1.82
CA CYS A 8 -6.00 -5.15 -1.85
C CYS A 8 -7.37 -5.60 -1.39
N GLY A 9 -8.10 -6.32 -2.25
CA GLY A 9 -9.42 -6.81 -1.91
C GLY A 9 -9.44 -8.04 -1.00
N CYS A 10 -8.42 -8.88 -1.05
CA CYS A 10 -8.34 -10.10 -0.24
C CYS A 10 -8.10 -9.83 1.24
N PHE A 11 -7.26 -8.83 1.53
CA PHE A 11 -6.88 -8.44 2.90
C PHE A 11 -7.53 -7.12 3.34
N ASN A 12 -8.47 -6.60 2.53
CA ASN A 12 -9.13 -5.32 2.75
C ASN A 12 -8.18 -4.15 3.05
N VAL A 13 -7.03 -4.12 2.38
CA VAL A 13 -5.99 -3.09 2.57
C VAL A 13 -6.34 -1.85 1.76
N THR A 14 -6.30 -0.69 2.40
CA THR A 14 -6.56 0.63 1.79
C THR A 14 -5.29 1.48 1.74
N VAL A 15 -5.35 2.62 1.03
CA VAL A 15 -4.25 3.60 1.04
C VAL A 15 -3.95 4.10 2.45
N LYS A 16 -4.98 4.29 3.29
CA LYS A 16 -4.84 4.66 4.70
C LYS A 16 -4.02 3.64 5.50
N ASP A 17 -4.18 2.35 5.24
CA ASP A 17 -3.40 1.31 5.92
C ASP A 17 -1.91 1.38 5.52
N LEU A 18 -1.62 1.72 4.27
CA LEU A 18 -0.24 1.94 3.81
C LEU A 18 0.39 3.18 4.45
N ILE A 19 -0.38 4.26 4.61
CA ILE A 19 0.09 5.46 5.32
C ILE A 19 0.42 5.11 6.77
N LYS A 20 -0.46 4.39 7.47
CA LYS A 20 -0.19 3.92 8.84
C LYS A 20 1.03 3.01 8.92
N ALA A 21 1.20 2.09 7.97
CA ALA A 21 2.39 1.23 7.92
C ALA A 21 3.68 2.05 7.78
N LYS A 22 3.65 3.13 6.98
CA LYS A 22 4.76 4.08 6.88
C LYS A 22 5.03 4.79 8.20
N GLU A 23 3.98 5.29 8.86
CA GLU A 23 4.10 5.96 10.17
C GLU A 23 4.64 5.03 11.25
N ASN A 24 4.34 3.72 11.16
CA ASN A 24 4.90 2.67 12.01
C ASN A 24 6.36 2.32 11.69
N GLY A 25 6.97 2.95 10.68
CA GLY A 25 8.38 2.78 10.33
C GLY A 25 8.67 1.91 9.11
N CYS A 26 7.64 1.47 8.35
CA CYS A 26 7.87 0.78 7.08
C CYS A 26 8.43 1.77 6.04
N ASN A 27 9.71 1.62 5.71
CA ASN A 27 10.42 2.49 4.76
C ASN A 27 10.66 1.83 3.41
N SER A 28 10.32 0.54 3.27
CA SER A 28 10.45 -0.22 2.02
C SER A 28 9.15 -0.87 1.60
N VAL A 29 8.98 -1.10 0.30
CA VAL A 29 7.79 -1.79 -0.26
C VAL A 29 7.65 -3.18 0.33
N GLU A 30 8.77 -3.90 0.47
CA GLU A 30 8.79 -5.25 1.03
C GLU A 30 8.31 -5.28 2.49
N GLU A 31 8.67 -4.28 3.30
CA GLU A 31 8.20 -4.16 4.69
C GLU A 31 6.69 -3.90 4.72
N MET A 32 6.21 -2.97 3.90
CA MET A 32 4.76 -2.71 3.78
C MET A 32 3.98 -3.95 3.33
N ILE A 33 4.53 -4.74 2.40
CA ILE A 33 3.89 -5.99 1.95
C ILE A 33 3.90 -7.03 3.07
N LYS A 34 4.97 -7.14 3.86
CA LYS A 34 5.01 -8.05 5.01
C LYS A 34 3.98 -7.67 6.08
N GLU A 35 3.88 -6.39 6.40
CA GLU A 35 2.94 -5.84 7.39
C GLU A 35 1.48 -6.00 6.92
N THR A 36 1.16 -5.55 5.72
CA THR A 36 -0.22 -5.49 5.21
C THR A 36 -0.68 -6.75 4.48
N LYS A 37 0.26 -7.64 4.13
CA LYS A 37 0.05 -8.86 3.32
C LYS A 37 -0.52 -8.59 1.92
N MET A 38 -0.58 -7.33 1.48
CA MET A 38 -1.19 -6.96 0.21
C MET A 38 -0.49 -7.66 -0.98
N GLY A 39 -1.27 -8.04 -2.00
CA GLY A 39 -0.71 -8.66 -3.22
C GLY A 39 -0.17 -10.09 -3.06
N THR A 40 -0.18 -10.68 -1.86
CA THR A 40 0.37 -12.04 -1.64
C THR A 40 -0.61 -13.18 -1.92
N SER A 41 -1.92 -12.96 -1.72
CA SER A 41 -2.97 -13.99 -1.85
C SER A 41 -3.37 -14.26 -3.31
N CYS A 42 -4.30 -13.49 -3.88
CA CYS A 42 -4.76 -13.70 -5.26
C CYS A 42 -3.83 -13.10 -6.32
N LYS A 43 -2.84 -12.29 -5.91
CA LYS A 43 -1.84 -11.59 -6.74
C LYS A 43 -2.37 -10.64 -7.82
N ARG A 44 -3.69 -10.52 -8.01
CA ARG A 44 -4.31 -9.62 -9.01
C ARG A 44 -4.02 -8.14 -8.78
N CYS A 45 -3.77 -7.74 -7.54
CA CYS A 45 -3.46 -6.37 -7.17
C CYS A 45 -1.97 -6.14 -6.97
N LYS A 46 -1.10 -7.12 -7.23
CA LYS A 46 0.33 -7.08 -6.88
C LYS A 46 1.02 -5.83 -7.45
N ASP A 47 0.95 -5.63 -8.77
CA ASP A 47 1.63 -4.51 -9.42
C ASP A 47 1.08 -3.15 -8.95
N LYS A 48 -0.25 -3.02 -8.83
CA LYS A 48 -0.90 -1.80 -8.31
C LYS A 48 -0.52 -1.55 -6.86
N ALA A 49 -0.45 -2.59 -6.04
CA ALA A 49 -0.10 -2.53 -4.62
C ALA A 49 1.34 -2.07 -4.43
N GLU A 50 2.30 -2.67 -5.14
CA GLU A 50 3.72 -2.29 -5.12
C GLU A 50 3.91 -0.84 -5.55
N LEU A 51 3.27 -0.42 -6.65
CA LEU A 51 3.32 0.96 -7.12
C LEU A 51 2.71 1.94 -6.11
N THR A 52 1.62 1.55 -5.46
CA THR A 52 0.95 2.41 -4.46
C THR A 52 1.80 2.55 -3.20
N ALA A 53 2.38 1.47 -2.69
CA ALA A 53 3.33 1.53 -1.58
C ALA A 53 4.53 2.42 -1.90
N LEU A 54 5.13 2.27 -3.09
CA LEU A 54 6.21 3.16 -3.56
C LEU A 54 5.83 4.63 -3.51
N LYS A 55 4.64 4.98 -4.01
CA LYS A 55 4.13 6.36 -3.99
C LYS A 55 3.95 6.89 -2.55
N VAL A 56 3.43 6.06 -1.65
CA VAL A 56 3.23 6.41 -0.23
C VAL A 56 4.59 6.63 0.46
N ILE A 57 5.55 5.73 0.26
CA ILE A 57 6.90 5.83 0.82
C ILE A 57 7.59 7.10 0.34
N LEU A 58 7.63 7.33 -0.97
CA LEU A 58 8.28 8.49 -1.59
C LEU A 58 7.56 9.82 -1.35
N ASN A 59 6.44 9.82 -0.62
CA ASN A 59 5.56 10.97 -0.43
C ASN A 59 5.17 11.66 -1.75
N ARG A 60 5.20 10.89 -2.86
CA ARG A 60 4.89 11.34 -4.22
C ARG A 60 3.38 11.29 -4.47
N LEU A 61 2.59 11.64 -3.46
CA LEU A 61 1.15 11.75 -3.60
C LEU A 61 0.87 12.83 -4.64
N TYR A 62 0.48 12.41 -5.84
CA TYR A 62 -0.20 13.27 -6.80
C TYR A 62 -1.55 13.63 -6.15
N ILE A 63 -1.52 14.67 -5.33
CA ILE A 63 -2.69 15.41 -4.89
C ILE A 63 -3.09 16.23 -6.13
N LYS A 64 -4.10 15.75 -6.84
CA LYS A 64 -4.87 16.54 -7.79
C LYS A 64 -6.33 16.31 -7.47
#